data_AF-A0A553XN27-F1
#
_entry.id   AF-A0A553XN27-F1
#
_cell.length_a   1.000
_cell.length_b   1.000
_cell.length_c   1.000
_cell.angle_alpha   90.00
_cell.angle_beta   90.00
_cell.angle_gamma   90.00
#
_symmetry.space_group_name_H-M   'P 1'
#
loop_
_entity.id
_entity.type
_entity.pdbx_description
1 polymer ?
#
loop_
_entity_poly.entity_id
_entity_poly.type
_entity_poly.pdbx_seq_one_letter_code
_entity_poly.pdbx_strand_id
1 'polypeptide(L)' 'LELHSRPTLTTVLFRPTGVDDATVAAIRRTLLADGHAVLGRAATPTGLWLKATLLNPHADAGDLAHLLKLVEGHIP' A
#
# COMPACT_ATOMS: atom_id res chain seq x y z
N LEU A 1 8.31 -2.78 -5.52
CA LEU A 1 7.72 -2.68 -4.16
C LEU A 1 8.40 -3.68 -3.23
N GLU A 2 8.48 -3.37 -1.93
CA GLU A 2 8.93 -4.26 -0.86
C GLU A 2 7.74 -4.75 -0.03
N LEU A 3 7.80 -6.01 0.40
CA LEU A 3 6.84 -6.62 1.32
C LEU A 3 7.48 -6.71 2.71
N HIS A 4 6.78 -6.26 3.76
CA HIS A 4 7.32 -6.26 5.13
C HIS A 4 7.58 -7.68 5.66
N SER A 5 6.62 -8.58 5.44
CA SER A 5 6.67 -9.97 5.87
C SER A 5 5.56 -10.77 5.17
N ARG A 6 5.64 -12.11 5.21
CA ARG A 6 4.55 -12.97 4.72
C ARG A 6 3.25 -12.65 5.51
N PRO A 7 2.13 -12.33 4.83
CA PRO A 7 0.85 -12.12 5.49
C PRO A 7 0.39 -13.36 6.26
N THR A 8 -0.11 -13.18 7.48
CA THR A 8 -0.68 -14.26 8.30
C THR A 8 -2.21 -14.35 8.20
N LEU A 9 -2.86 -13.24 7.85
CA LEU A 9 -4.29 -13.09 7.64
C LEU A 9 -4.51 -12.20 6.41
N THR A 10 -5.50 -11.32 6.45
CA THR A 10 -5.94 -10.47 5.35
C THR A 10 -5.16 -9.15 5.22
N THR A 11 -4.20 -8.88 6.10
CA THR A 11 -3.44 -7.63 6.09
C THR A 11 -2.08 -7.81 5.41
N VAL A 12 -1.81 -6.96 4.41
CA VAL A 12 -0.55 -6.88 3.69
C VAL A 12 0.09 -5.53 3.95
N LEU A 13 1.35 -5.54 4.40
CA LEU A 13 2.18 -4.35 4.57
C LEU A 13 3.23 -4.29 3.47
N PHE A 14 3.21 -3.22 2.69
CA PHE A 14 4.13 -3.02 1.58
C PHE A 14 4.54 -1.54 1.46
N ARG A 15 5.68 -1.29 0.82
CA ARG A 15 6.16 0.08 0.53
C ARG A 15 6.89 0.13 -0.82
N PRO A 16 6.98 1.28 -1.48
CA PRO A 16 7.94 1.46 -2.56
C PRO A 16 9.38 1.34 -2.08
N THR A 17 10.22 0.77 -2.94
CA THR A 17 11.66 0.62 -2.72
C THR A 17 12.34 1.98 -2.85
N GLY A 18 13.28 2.31 -1.96
CA GLY A 18 14.13 3.50 -2.10
C GLY A 18 13.44 4.85 -1.87
N VAL A 19 12.21 4.88 -1.34
CA VAL A 19 11.51 6.13 -0.98
C VAL A 19 11.49 6.34 0.54
N ASP A 20 11.46 7.60 0.97
CA ASP A 20 11.34 7.95 2.38
C ASP A 20 9.89 7.83 2.89
N ASP A 21 9.72 7.90 4.21
CA ASP A 21 8.42 7.77 4.86
C ASP A 21 7.47 8.93 4.50
N ALA A 22 8.01 10.12 4.18
CA ALA A 22 7.23 11.26 3.73
C ALA A 22 6.57 10.99 2.38
N THR A 23 7.30 10.35 1.46
CA THR A 23 6.82 9.90 0.15
C THR A 23 5.76 8.82 0.30
N VAL A 24 5.99 7.80 1.15
CA VAL A 24 4.97 6.78 1.46
C VAL A 24 3.67 7.44 1.98
N ALA A 25 3.81 8.42 2.88
CA ALA A 25 2.67 9.15 3.41
C ALA A 25 1.97 10.01 2.35
N ALA A 26 2.72 10.59 1.40
CA ALA A 26 2.19 11.37 0.29
C ALA A 26 1.38 10.51 -0.68
N ILE A 27 1.94 9.38 -1.13
CA ILE A 27 1.24 8.42 -2.00
C ILE A 27 -0.13 8.04 -1.41
N ARG A 28 -0.16 7.67 -0.13
CA ARG A 28 -1.43 7.32 0.56
C ARG A 28 -2.44 8.47 0.54
N ARG A 29 -1.98 9.71 0.75
CA ARG A 29 -2.86 10.89 0.76
C ARG A 29 -3.40 11.19 -0.62
N THR A 30 -2.55 11.15 -1.65
CA THR A 30 -2.96 11.41 -3.03
C THR A 30 -3.97 10.38 -3.51
N LEU A 31 -3.69 9.09 -3.33
CA LEU A 31 -4.61 8.02 -3.72
C LEU A 31 -5.98 8.13 -3.04
N LEU A 32 -6.03 8.59 -1.79
CA LEU A 32 -7.27 8.84 -1.08
C LEU A 32 -7.99 10.09 -1.60
N ALA A 33 -7.25 11.19 -1.81
CA ALA A 33 -7.80 12.46 -2.27
C ALA A 33 -8.40 12.35 -3.68
N ASP A 34 -7.74 11.59 -4.56
CA ASP A 34 -8.17 11.38 -5.95
C ASP A 34 -9.24 10.27 -6.07
N GLY A 35 -9.59 9.61 -4.96
CA GLY A 35 -10.60 8.55 -4.95
C GLY A 35 -10.16 7.24 -5.62
N HIS A 36 -8.86 7.05 -5.82
CA HIS A 36 -8.31 5.85 -6.47
C HIS A 36 -8.16 4.65 -5.52
N ALA A 37 -7.77 4.87 -4.26
CA ALA A 37 -7.66 3.79 -3.28
C ALA A 37 -7.71 4.29 -1.83
N VAL A 38 -8.28 3.46 -0.95
CA VAL A 38 -8.21 3.66 0.49
C VAL A 38 -7.19 2.68 1.09
N LEU A 39 -6.03 3.21 1.47
CA LEU A 39 -4.98 2.45 2.13
C LEU A 39 -4.82 2.90 3.57
N GLY A 40 -4.61 1.95 4.47
CA GLY A 40 -4.15 2.23 5.83
C GLY A 40 -2.64 2.55 5.85
N ARG A 41 -2.13 2.84 7.05
CA ARG A 41 -0.70 2.94 7.32
C ARG A 41 -0.31 2.14 8.56
N ALA A 42 0.93 1.71 8.63
CA ALA A 42 1.54 1.16 9.83
C ALA A 42 2.96 1.70 10.00
N ALA A 43 3.30 2.13 11.21
CA ALA A 43 4.69 2.40 11.58
C ALA A 43 5.30 1.12 12.15
N THR A 44 6.47 0.76 11.66
CA THR A 44 7.24 -0.41 12.11
C THR A 44 8.66 0.06 12.48
N PRO A 45 9.50 -0.81 13.08
CA PRO A 45 10.91 -0.47 13.32
C PRO A 45 11.70 -0.14 12.03
N THR A 46 11.20 -0.55 10.87
CA THR A 46 11.82 -0.31 9.55
C THR A 46 11.19 0.86 8.79
N GLY A 47 10.34 1.66 9.45
CA GLY A 47 9.76 2.88 8.90
C GLY A 47 8.25 2.79 8.66
N LEU A 48 7.76 3.61 7.73
CA LEU A 48 6.34 3.72 7.41
C LEU A 48 5.94 2.82 6.24
N TRP A 49 4.84 2.09 6.41
CA TRP A 49 4.32 1.12 5.44
C TRP A 49 2.88 1.43 5.05
N LEU A 50 2.53 1.14 3.79
CA LEU A 50 1.14 1.10 3.32
C LEU A 50 0.50 -0.20 3.80
N LYS A 51 -0.79 -0.12 4.13
CA LYS A 51 -1.57 -1.25 4.65
C LYS A 51 -2.79 -1.49 3.79
N ALA A 52 -2.85 -2.66 3.14
CA ALA A 52 -4.07 -3.19 2.53
C ALA A 52 -4.66 -4.25 3.45
N THR A 53 -5.96 -4.16 3.73
CA THR A 53 -6.70 -5.17 4.50
C THR A 53 -7.80 -5.75 3.62
N LEU A 54 -7.58 -6.95 3.11
CA LEU A 54 -8.39 -7.62 2.09
C LEU A 54 -9.56 -8.36 2.74
N LEU A 55 -10.68 -7.67 2.94
CA LEU A 55 -11.88 -8.23 3.58
C LEU A 55 -13.00 -8.54 2.59
N ASN A 56 -12.94 -7.99 1.37
CA ASN A 56 -13.93 -8.26 0.34
C ASN A 56 -13.69 -9.66 -0.24
N PRO A 57 -14.63 -10.62 -0.09
CA PRO A 57 -14.45 -11.98 -0.61
C PRO A 57 -14.50 -12.06 -2.13
N HIS A 58 -14.91 -10.98 -2.80
CA HIS A 58 -14.92 -10.87 -4.26
C HIS A 58 -13.65 -10.25 -4.83
N ALA A 59 -12.74 -9.76 -3.97
CA ALA A 59 -11.48 -9.21 -4.45
C ALA A 59 -10.61 -10.31 -5.05
N ASP A 60 -10.08 -10.07 -6.24
CA ASP A 60 -9.21 -11.02 -6.93
C ASP A 60 -7.76 -10.52 -7.05
N ALA A 61 -6.91 -11.31 -7.69
CA ALA A 61 -5.51 -10.97 -7.88
C ALA A 61 -5.33 -9.73 -8.80
N GLY A 62 -6.27 -9.48 -9.71
CA GLY A 62 -6.31 -8.31 -10.58
C GLY A 62 -6.57 -7.03 -9.81
N ASP A 63 -7.48 -7.05 -8.83
CA ASP A 63 -7.73 -5.90 -7.94
C ASP A 63 -6.46 -5.52 -7.17
N LEU A 64 -5.76 -6.52 -6.62
CA LEU A 64 -4.50 -6.28 -5.92
C LEU A 64 -3.43 -5.76 -6.89
N ALA A 65 -3.29 -6.36 -8.09
CA ALA A 65 -2.35 -5.88 -9.09
C ALA A 65 -2.64 -4.44 -9.52
N HIS A 66 -3.90 -4.06 -9.66
CA HIS A 66 -4.30 -2.69 -9.96
C HIS A 66 -3.92 -1.72 -8.84
N LEU A 67 -4.17 -2.08 -7.58
CA LEU A 67 -3.75 -1.30 -6.42
C LEU A 67 -2.23 -1.09 -6.38
N LEU A 68 -1.44 -2.12 -6.67
CA LEU A 68 0.02 -2.01 -6.70
C LEU A 68 0.49 -1.08 -7.82
N LYS A 69 -0.13 -1.15 -9.02
CA LYS A 69 0.16 -0.22 -10.13
C LYS A 69 -0.19 1.22 -9.79
N LEU A 70 -1.31 1.46 -9.09
CA LEU A 70 -1.66 2.79 -8.61
C LEU A 70 -0.58 3.35 -7.68
N VAL A 71 -0.09 2.54 -6.74
CA VAL A 71 1.00 2.96 -5.84
C VAL A 71 2.28 3.25 -6.61
N GLU A 72 2.66 2.40 -7.57
CA GLU A 72 3.86 2.60 -8.40
C GLU A 72 3.77 3.86 -9.26
N GLY A 73 2.61 4.17 -9.83
CA GLY A 73 2.38 5.37 -10.63
C GLY A 73 2.38 6.69 -9.84
N HIS A 74 2.42 6.62 -8.50
CA HIS A 74 2.49 7.78 -7.62
C HIS A 74 3.87 7.94 -6.94
N ILE A 75 4.85 7.11 -7.31
CA ILE A 75 6.24 7.32 -6.93
C ILE A 75 6.77 8.51 -7.75
N PRO A 76 7.35 9.54 -7.11
CA PRO A 76 7.95 10.69 -7.80
C PRO A 76 9.11 10.32 -8.73
#